data_AF-A0A420E587-F1
#
_entry.id   AF-A0A420E587-F1
#
_cell.length_a   1.000
_cell.length_b   1.000
_cell.length_c   1.000
_cell.angle_alpha   90.00
_cell.angle_beta   90.00
_cell.angle_gamma   90.00
#
_symmetry.space_group_name_H-M   'P 1'
#
loop_
_entity.id
_entity.type
_entity.pdbx_description
1 polymer ?
#
loop_
_entity_poly.entity_id
_entity_poly.type
_entity_poly.pdbx_seq_one_letter_code
_entity_poly.pdbx_strand_id
1 'polypeptide(L)'
;MKLLFKALVCSSIFLASCSDKESIPNVKLQSYSFDSETNSTLMFQDGESQEVMTSEWRAYEISKVIRVKPIDNKTIEVANFAPIDLENITITAVIENEGIDKPIKLFNIDKIRAHGKQEINYPFIGNTSLFLNTSNEIVDLSNFEETGINPNHITFDFTGDNKIVHKLKALRKLKWVIKYHDFDHNNDTSNNWAEDISAKDIRRFTGLMINLGVVFTSDNFKNEFISEHIVGNDGTTALTENEKLGAYNIILNKPRYNCGKVVNVSGLGGGATFGLAEHVLRDYIRKETGFITAHEIGHTIGYNHSSNMTYPHEVNGVSTGISPVTTRIMNQFFEDGLFPVTLENYYLPSDFE
;
A
#
# COMPACT_ATOMS: atom_id res chain seq x y z
N MET A 1 -38.11 -91.99 2.56
CA MET A 1 -37.39 -91.13 1.61
C MET A 1 -38.09 -89.78 1.56
N LYS A 2 -37.39 -88.75 2.05
CA LYS A 2 -37.58 -87.30 1.95
C LYS A 2 -38.90 -86.65 2.42
N LEU A 3 -38.74 -85.93 3.53
CA LEU A 3 -39.66 -85.03 4.21
C LEU A 3 -40.01 -83.78 3.38
N LEU A 4 -41.20 -83.25 3.63
CA LEU A 4 -41.67 -81.91 3.27
C LEU A 4 -40.78 -80.81 3.89
N PHE A 5 -40.48 -79.76 3.12
CA PHE A 5 -40.01 -78.49 3.66
C PHE A 5 -40.87 -77.34 3.11
N LYS A 6 -41.42 -76.56 4.05
CA LYS A 6 -42.21 -75.34 3.83
C LYS A 6 -41.30 -74.20 3.39
N ALA A 7 -41.72 -73.43 2.39
CA ALA A 7 -41.10 -72.15 2.05
C ALA A 7 -41.60 -71.07 3.04
N LEU A 8 -40.66 -70.41 3.72
CA LEU A 8 -40.89 -69.26 4.58
C LEU A 8 -40.57 -67.99 3.78
N VAL A 9 -41.53 -67.08 3.71
CA VAL A 9 -41.40 -65.77 3.07
C VAL A 9 -40.61 -64.83 3.99
N CYS A 10 -39.42 -64.41 3.58
CA CYS A 10 -38.69 -63.32 4.22
C CYS A 10 -39.12 -62.00 3.59
N SER A 11 -39.83 -61.17 4.36
CA SER A 11 -40.19 -59.80 4.00
C SER A 11 -39.05 -58.87 4.44
N SER A 12 -38.36 -58.26 3.48
CA SER A 12 -37.29 -57.29 3.71
C SER A 12 -37.89 -55.93 4.07
N ILE A 13 -37.69 -55.50 5.31
CA ILE A 13 -38.01 -54.15 5.78
C ILE A 13 -36.96 -53.19 5.22
N PHE A 14 -37.34 -52.35 4.26
CA PHE A 14 -36.54 -51.20 3.84
C PHE A 14 -36.64 -50.12 4.93
N LEU A 15 -35.56 -49.93 5.69
CA LEU A 15 -35.35 -48.75 6.52
C LEU A 15 -34.98 -47.57 5.60
N ALA A 16 -35.91 -46.65 5.42
CA ALA A 16 -35.64 -45.35 4.81
C ALA A 16 -34.83 -44.51 5.80
N SER A 17 -33.53 -44.38 5.57
CA SER A 17 -32.66 -43.39 6.22
C SER A 17 -32.93 -42.04 5.57
N CYS A 18 -33.65 -41.15 6.26
CA CYS A 18 -33.65 -39.73 5.94
C CYS A 18 -32.30 -39.16 6.39
N SER A 19 -31.36 -38.98 5.46
CA SER A 19 -30.25 -38.07 5.68
C SER A 19 -30.73 -36.67 5.36
N ASP A 20 -31.15 -35.95 6.39
CA ASP A 20 -31.17 -34.50 6.33
C ASP A 20 -29.72 -34.07 6.08
N LYS A 21 -29.40 -33.77 4.82
CA LYS A 21 -28.19 -33.04 4.48
C LYS A 21 -28.37 -31.66 5.12
N GLU A 22 -27.73 -31.45 6.28
CA GLU A 22 -27.52 -30.12 6.82
C GLU A 22 -27.06 -29.23 5.67
N SER A 23 -27.87 -28.22 5.36
CA SER A 23 -27.52 -27.22 4.37
C SER A 23 -26.30 -26.48 4.90
N ILE A 24 -25.13 -26.72 4.31
CA ILE A 24 -23.92 -25.95 4.59
C ILE A 24 -24.29 -24.48 4.37
N PRO A 25 -24.14 -23.59 5.38
CA PRO A 25 -24.44 -22.18 5.22
C PRO A 25 -23.64 -21.62 4.04
N ASN A 26 -24.33 -21.03 3.05
CA ASN A 26 -23.66 -20.30 1.98
C ASN A 26 -23.18 -18.95 2.53
N VAL A 27 -22.02 -18.95 3.18
CA VAL A 27 -21.40 -17.74 3.74
C VAL A 27 -20.93 -16.84 2.59
N LYS A 28 -21.71 -15.80 2.29
CA LYS A 28 -21.40 -14.83 1.24
C LYS A 28 -20.61 -13.67 1.84
N LEU A 29 -19.45 -13.37 1.27
CA LEU A 29 -18.68 -12.18 1.61
C LEU A 29 -19.46 -10.92 1.22
N GLN A 30 -19.64 -10.00 2.17
CA GLN A 30 -20.31 -8.73 1.91
C GLN A 30 -19.44 -7.86 0.98
N SER A 31 -20.08 -7.17 0.04
CA SER A 31 -19.43 -6.24 -0.88
C SER A 31 -19.85 -4.80 -0.60
N TYR A 32 -18.90 -3.87 -0.76
CA TYR A 32 -19.11 -2.42 -0.69
C TYR A 32 -18.57 -1.74 -1.94
N SER A 33 -19.24 -0.66 -2.35
CA SER A 33 -18.74 0.27 -3.38
C SER A 33 -18.66 1.67 -2.78
N PHE A 34 -17.52 2.32 -2.99
CA PHE A 34 -17.16 3.67 -2.56
C PHE A 34 -16.79 4.49 -3.80
N ASP A 35 -17.72 4.57 -4.74
CA ASP A 35 -17.55 4.94 -6.15
C ASP A 35 -18.30 6.23 -6.55
N SER A 36 -18.98 6.89 -5.61
CA SER A 36 -19.75 8.11 -5.85
C SER A 36 -19.71 9.08 -4.66
N GLU A 37 -20.15 10.33 -4.88
CA GLU A 37 -20.28 11.33 -3.80
C GLU A 37 -21.34 10.97 -2.75
N THR A 38 -22.21 10.00 -3.05
CA THR A 38 -23.26 9.56 -2.11
C THR A 38 -22.78 8.50 -1.12
N ASN A 39 -21.70 7.78 -1.45
CA ASN A 39 -21.20 6.65 -0.67
C ASN A 39 -19.71 6.77 -0.30
N SER A 40 -19.07 7.88 -0.64
CA SER A 40 -17.68 8.17 -0.29
C SER A 40 -17.37 9.66 -0.44
N THR A 41 -16.31 10.11 0.22
CA THR A 41 -15.74 11.45 0.02
C THR A 41 -14.32 11.34 -0.53
N LEU A 42 -13.84 12.39 -1.19
CA LEU A 42 -12.47 12.42 -1.71
C LEU A 42 -11.51 13.16 -0.78
N MET A 43 -10.28 12.69 -0.78
CA MET A 43 -9.13 13.26 -0.12
C MET A 43 -8.33 14.12 -1.12
N PHE A 44 -7.61 15.14 -0.62
CA PHE A 44 -6.72 15.98 -1.43
C PHE A 44 -7.46 16.65 -2.59
N GLN A 45 -8.60 17.29 -2.28
CA GLN A 45 -9.36 18.06 -3.26
C GLN A 45 -8.79 19.47 -3.39
N ASP A 46 -8.92 20.06 -4.57
CA ASP A 46 -8.53 21.46 -4.75
C ASP A 46 -9.40 22.36 -3.84
N GLY A 47 -8.75 23.26 -3.11
CA GLY A 47 -9.40 24.10 -2.10
C GLY A 47 -9.52 23.47 -0.71
N GLU A 48 -9.10 22.22 -0.51
CA GLU A 48 -8.92 21.66 0.83
C GLU A 48 -7.81 22.42 1.59
N SER A 49 -8.04 22.76 2.86
CA SER A 49 -7.07 23.55 3.64
C SER A 49 -5.77 22.79 3.87
N GLN A 50 -4.64 23.50 3.90
CA GLN A 50 -3.32 22.96 4.24
C GLN A 50 -3.32 22.14 5.54
N GLU A 51 -3.91 22.69 6.60
CA GLU A 51 -3.96 22.04 7.91
C GLU A 51 -4.54 20.62 7.83
N VAL A 52 -5.62 20.47 7.06
CA VAL A 52 -6.27 19.18 6.88
C VAL A 52 -5.40 18.26 6.01
N MET A 53 -4.88 18.75 4.88
CA MET A 53 -4.05 17.96 3.95
C MET A 53 -2.71 17.50 4.53
N THR A 54 -2.12 18.27 5.45
CA THR A 54 -0.82 18.03 6.06
C THR A 54 -0.90 17.50 7.50
N SER A 55 -2.11 17.25 7.99
CA SER A 55 -2.34 16.67 9.31
C SER A 55 -1.77 15.25 9.46
N GLU A 56 -1.58 14.80 10.70
CA GLU A 56 -1.19 13.42 11.00
C GLU A 56 -2.25 12.38 10.58
N TRP A 57 -3.52 12.76 10.47
CA TRP A 57 -4.57 11.83 10.04
C TRP A 57 -4.43 11.44 8.56
N ARG A 58 -3.79 12.31 7.75
CA ARG A 58 -3.41 12.08 6.35
C ARG A 58 -2.14 11.25 6.20
N ALA A 59 -1.41 10.96 7.28
CA ALA A 59 -0.28 10.06 7.21
C ALA A 59 -0.76 8.61 6.98
N TYR A 60 -0.04 7.86 6.14
CA TYR A 60 -0.36 6.46 5.87
C TYR A 60 0.88 5.59 5.73
N GLU A 61 0.76 4.33 6.15
CA GLU A 61 1.77 3.31 5.87
C GLU A 61 1.64 2.92 4.39
N ILE A 62 2.72 2.99 3.62
CA ILE A 62 2.68 2.68 2.18
C ILE A 62 2.27 1.22 1.90
N SER A 63 2.58 0.31 2.82
CA SER A 63 2.16 -1.09 2.79
C SER A 63 0.66 -1.27 3.00
N LYS A 64 -0.03 -0.25 3.52
CA LYS A 64 -1.48 -0.15 3.74
C LYS A 64 -2.06 1.02 2.94
N VAL A 65 -1.66 1.14 1.66
CA VAL A 65 -2.17 2.17 0.74
C VAL A 65 -3.70 2.15 0.64
N ILE A 66 -4.30 0.97 0.76
CA ILE A 66 -5.70 0.81 1.16
C ILE A 66 -5.70 0.67 2.68
N ARG A 67 -6.05 1.75 3.36
CA ARG A 67 -6.10 1.80 4.83
C ARG A 67 -7.48 1.38 5.29
N VAL A 68 -7.53 0.40 6.18
CA VAL A 68 -8.68 0.16 7.03
C VAL A 68 -8.22 0.31 8.47
N LYS A 69 -8.92 1.13 9.26
CA LYS A 69 -8.59 1.35 10.67
C LYS A 69 -9.87 1.49 11.50
N PRO A 70 -9.85 1.10 12.78
CA PRO A 70 -10.96 1.36 13.67
C PRO A 70 -11.09 2.85 13.98
N ILE A 71 -12.32 3.36 13.98
CA ILE A 71 -12.68 4.67 14.54
C ILE A 71 -13.11 4.48 15.99
N ASP A 72 -13.95 3.48 16.23
CA ASP A 72 -14.37 3.03 17.54
C ASP A 72 -14.64 1.51 17.52
N ASN A 73 -15.35 0.99 18.52
CA ASN A 73 -15.62 -0.44 18.62
C ASN A 73 -16.48 -0.98 17.46
N LYS A 74 -17.30 -0.14 16.83
CA LYS A 74 -18.31 -0.54 15.84
C LYS A 74 -18.03 -0.01 14.44
N THR A 75 -17.27 1.07 14.33
CA THR A 75 -17.05 1.80 13.09
C THR A 75 -15.58 1.73 12.65
N ILE A 76 -15.38 1.56 11.34
CA ILE A 76 -14.08 1.58 10.68
C ILE A 76 -14.06 2.65 9.59
N GLU A 77 -12.88 3.24 9.37
CA GLU A 77 -12.58 4.04 8.19
C GLU A 77 -11.98 3.11 7.12
N VAL A 78 -12.43 3.26 5.88
CA VAL A 78 -11.82 2.68 4.68
C VAL A 78 -11.33 3.83 3.81
N ALA A 79 -10.06 3.85 3.46
CA ALA A 79 -9.45 4.91 2.64
C ALA A 79 -8.48 4.36 1.60
N ASN A 80 -8.54 4.89 0.38
CA ASN A 80 -7.59 4.64 -0.69
C ASN A 80 -6.63 5.83 -0.82
N PHE A 81 -5.36 5.66 -0.46
CA PHE A 81 -4.34 6.70 -0.61
C PHE A 81 -3.70 6.72 -2.02
N ALA A 82 -4.03 5.79 -2.90
CA ALA A 82 -3.52 5.83 -4.28
C ALA A 82 -4.32 6.82 -5.13
N PRO A 83 -3.69 7.49 -6.12
CA PRO A 83 -4.35 8.40 -7.05
C PRO A 83 -5.01 7.64 -8.23
N ILE A 84 -5.42 6.39 -8.00
CA ILE A 84 -6.08 5.52 -8.98
C ILE A 84 -7.28 4.86 -8.32
N ASP A 85 -8.33 4.62 -9.10
CA ASP A 85 -9.43 3.77 -8.65
C ASP A 85 -8.92 2.35 -8.40
N LEU A 86 -9.42 1.73 -7.34
CA LEU A 86 -9.09 0.35 -7.00
C LEU A 86 -10.35 -0.48 -6.94
N GLU A 87 -10.28 -1.68 -7.50
CA GLU A 87 -11.43 -2.55 -7.69
C GLU A 87 -11.11 -3.98 -7.26
N ASN A 88 -12.14 -4.73 -6.85
CA ASN A 88 -12.06 -6.14 -6.49
C ASN A 88 -10.97 -6.45 -5.44
N ILE A 89 -11.07 -5.78 -4.28
CA ILE A 89 -10.15 -5.95 -3.15
C ILE A 89 -10.89 -6.64 -2.00
N THR A 90 -10.36 -7.74 -1.50
CA THR A 90 -10.80 -8.33 -0.24
C THR A 90 -10.04 -7.72 0.92
N ILE A 91 -10.75 -7.11 1.86
CA ILE A 91 -10.21 -6.70 3.15
C ILE A 91 -10.21 -7.90 4.09
N THR A 92 -9.06 -8.18 4.70
CA THR A 92 -8.92 -9.22 5.71
C THR A 92 -8.67 -8.62 7.08
N ALA A 93 -9.06 -9.31 8.14
CA ALA A 93 -8.82 -8.89 9.50
C ALA A 93 -8.20 -10.00 10.34
N VAL A 94 -7.33 -9.63 11.27
CA VAL A 94 -6.85 -10.51 12.34
C VAL A 94 -7.38 -9.95 13.65
N ILE A 95 -8.11 -10.77 14.40
CA ILE A 95 -8.66 -10.44 15.72
C ILE A 95 -7.80 -11.18 16.75
N GLU A 96 -7.15 -10.44 17.64
CA GLU A 96 -6.24 -11.00 18.63
C GLU A 96 -6.99 -11.73 19.76
N ASN A 97 -6.36 -12.78 20.31
CA ASN A 97 -6.77 -13.48 21.55
C ASN A 97 -8.09 -14.27 21.51
N GLU A 98 -8.67 -14.53 20.33
CA GLU A 98 -9.95 -15.24 20.20
C GLU A 98 -9.81 -16.69 19.65
N GLY A 99 -8.59 -17.24 19.62
CA GLY A 99 -8.35 -18.56 19.03
C GLY A 99 -8.58 -18.63 17.51
N ILE A 100 -8.62 -17.47 16.85
CA ILE A 100 -8.76 -17.34 15.40
C ILE A 100 -7.35 -17.22 14.80
N ASP A 101 -6.78 -18.35 14.40
CA ASP A 101 -5.38 -18.43 13.95
C ASP A 101 -5.14 -17.89 12.52
N LYS A 102 -6.20 -17.72 11.74
CA LYS A 102 -6.12 -17.32 10.32
C LYS A 102 -6.89 -16.03 10.07
N PRO A 103 -6.39 -15.11 9.22
CA PRO A 103 -7.12 -13.90 8.88
C PRO A 103 -8.51 -14.19 8.34
N ILE A 104 -9.49 -13.39 8.74
CA ILE A 104 -10.88 -13.45 8.31
C ILE A 104 -11.05 -12.60 7.06
N LYS A 105 -11.79 -13.06 6.06
CA LYS A 105 -12.25 -12.23 4.93
C LYS A 105 -13.42 -11.39 5.41
N LEU A 106 -13.17 -10.12 5.70
CA LEU A 106 -14.15 -9.25 6.37
C LEU A 106 -15.17 -8.68 5.39
N PHE A 107 -14.72 -8.13 4.26
CA PHE A 107 -15.58 -7.68 3.17
C PHE A 107 -14.79 -7.55 1.86
N ASN A 108 -15.50 -7.46 0.75
CA ASN A 108 -14.97 -7.06 -0.55
C ASN A 108 -15.26 -5.58 -0.81
N ILE A 109 -14.31 -4.89 -1.41
CA ILE A 109 -14.48 -3.59 -2.03
C ILE A 109 -14.59 -3.87 -3.53
N ASP A 110 -15.78 -3.70 -4.08
CA ASP A 110 -16.01 -3.84 -5.51
C ASP A 110 -15.29 -2.69 -6.24
N LYS A 111 -15.42 -1.47 -5.72
CA LYS A 111 -14.70 -0.28 -6.18
C LYS A 111 -14.51 0.75 -5.06
N ILE A 112 -13.34 1.39 -5.01
CA ILE A 112 -13.08 2.60 -4.22
C ILE A 112 -12.37 3.63 -5.12
N ARG A 113 -12.87 4.87 -5.12
CA ARG A 113 -12.29 5.95 -5.93
C ARG A 113 -10.84 6.22 -5.55
N ALA A 114 -10.06 6.72 -6.49
CA ALA A 114 -8.79 7.37 -6.21
C ALA A 114 -8.96 8.39 -5.09
N HIS A 115 -8.11 8.33 -4.06
CA HIS A 115 -8.24 9.20 -2.90
C HIS A 115 -9.61 9.14 -2.21
N GLY A 116 -10.39 8.08 -2.39
CA GLY A 116 -11.68 7.91 -1.72
C GLY A 116 -11.52 7.52 -0.26
N LYS A 117 -12.42 8.01 0.59
CA LYS A 117 -12.58 7.55 1.97
C LYS A 117 -14.05 7.41 2.36
N GLN A 118 -14.34 6.49 3.26
CA GLN A 118 -15.67 6.29 3.83
C GLN A 118 -15.59 5.67 5.23
N GLU A 119 -16.54 6.02 6.09
CA GLU A 119 -16.76 5.33 7.36
C GLU A 119 -17.93 4.36 7.22
N ILE A 120 -17.75 3.12 7.71
CA ILE A 120 -18.77 2.08 7.73
C ILE A 120 -18.76 1.38 9.09
N ASN A 121 -19.88 0.76 9.46
CA ASN A 121 -19.84 -0.21 10.54
C ASN A 121 -19.06 -1.45 10.12
N TYR A 122 -18.47 -2.16 11.08
CA TYR A 122 -17.96 -3.51 10.83
C TYR A 122 -19.05 -4.38 10.18
N PRO A 123 -18.70 -5.21 9.18
CA PRO A 123 -19.66 -6.12 8.54
C PRO A 123 -20.38 -7.09 9.48
N PHE A 124 -19.81 -7.37 10.66
CA PHE A 124 -20.44 -8.22 11.67
C PHE A 124 -21.42 -7.49 12.60
N ILE A 125 -21.54 -6.16 12.51
CA ILE A 125 -22.49 -5.38 13.32
C ILE A 125 -23.85 -5.37 12.64
N GLY A 126 -24.83 -6.07 13.22
CA GLY A 126 -26.24 -6.06 12.81
C GLY A 126 -26.52 -6.59 11.39
N ASN A 127 -25.59 -7.35 10.81
CA ASN A 127 -25.68 -7.87 9.44
C ASN A 127 -25.55 -9.41 9.42
N THR A 128 -24.31 -9.93 9.42
CA THR A 128 -24.01 -11.37 9.43
C THR A 128 -22.97 -11.67 10.49
N SER A 129 -23.11 -12.76 11.23
CA SER A 129 -22.09 -13.21 12.18
C SER A 129 -21.15 -14.26 11.60
N LEU A 130 -21.51 -14.91 10.50
CA LEU A 130 -20.68 -15.94 9.87
C LEU A 130 -19.80 -15.35 8.78
N PHE A 131 -18.51 -15.65 8.85
CA PHE A 131 -17.48 -15.24 7.89
C PHE A 131 -16.63 -16.44 7.47
N LEU A 132 -15.83 -16.25 6.42
CA LEU A 132 -14.82 -17.22 6.01
C LEU A 132 -13.43 -16.69 6.36
N ASN A 133 -12.56 -17.55 6.87
CA ASN A 133 -11.14 -17.22 6.94
C ASN A 133 -10.43 -17.40 5.58
N THR A 134 -9.14 -17.08 5.52
CA THR A 134 -8.33 -17.24 4.30
C THR A 134 -8.18 -18.69 3.82
N SER A 135 -8.49 -19.68 4.66
CA SER A 135 -8.59 -21.11 4.29
C SER A 135 -10.00 -21.55 3.92
N ASN A 136 -10.97 -20.63 3.85
CA ASN A 136 -12.39 -20.90 3.62
C ASN A 136 -13.07 -21.74 4.71
N GLU A 137 -12.55 -21.71 5.93
CA GLU A 137 -13.23 -22.29 7.10
C GLU A 137 -14.17 -21.23 7.68
N ILE A 138 -15.34 -21.66 8.20
CA ILE A 138 -16.33 -20.77 8.81
C ILE A 138 -15.80 -20.25 10.15
N VAL A 139 -15.96 -18.95 10.37
CA VAL A 139 -15.68 -18.26 11.63
C VAL A 139 -16.95 -17.55 12.08
N ASP A 140 -17.34 -17.80 13.33
CA ASP A 140 -18.51 -17.17 13.95
C ASP A 140 -18.07 -15.97 14.80
N LEU A 141 -18.55 -14.79 14.45
CA LEU A 141 -18.29 -13.51 15.09
C LEU A 141 -19.52 -12.96 15.85
N SER A 142 -20.50 -13.81 16.18
CA SER A 142 -21.75 -13.39 16.87
C SER A 142 -21.48 -12.65 18.19
N ASN A 143 -20.38 -12.98 18.88
CA ASN A 143 -19.99 -12.31 20.13
C ASN A 143 -19.69 -10.81 19.96
N PHE A 144 -19.43 -10.35 18.73
CA PHE A 144 -19.09 -8.96 18.42
C PHE A 144 -20.25 -8.18 17.79
N GLU A 145 -21.38 -8.83 17.49
CA GLU A 145 -22.47 -8.22 16.72
C GLU A 145 -23.08 -6.99 17.40
N GLU A 146 -23.20 -7.01 18.73
CA GLU A 146 -23.80 -5.91 19.50
C GLU A 146 -22.77 -4.91 20.04
N THR A 147 -21.58 -5.40 20.45
CA THR A 147 -20.59 -4.61 21.21
C THR A 147 -19.42 -4.14 20.36
N GLY A 148 -19.16 -4.82 19.24
CA GLY A 148 -18.00 -4.57 18.40
C GLY A 148 -16.70 -5.12 18.96
N ILE A 149 -15.57 -4.66 18.42
CA ILE A 149 -14.23 -5.12 18.78
C ILE A 149 -13.42 -3.94 19.28
N ASN A 150 -12.67 -4.12 20.37
CA ASN A 150 -11.73 -3.09 20.83
C ASN A 150 -10.76 -2.71 19.69
N PRO A 151 -10.64 -1.43 19.33
CA PRO A 151 -9.73 -0.93 18.29
C PRO A 151 -8.30 -1.48 18.37
N ASN A 152 -7.80 -1.80 19.56
CA ASN A 152 -6.44 -2.31 19.78
C ASN A 152 -6.29 -3.81 19.54
N HIS A 153 -7.36 -4.57 19.35
CA HIS A 153 -7.34 -6.03 19.19
C HIS A 153 -7.65 -6.49 17.77
N ILE A 154 -7.65 -5.57 16.80
CA ILE A 154 -7.92 -5.88 15.40
C ILE A 154 -6.95 -5.15 14.49
N THR A 155 -6.44 -5.89 13.51
CA THR A 155 -5.62 -5.34 12.44
C THR A 155 -6.17 -5.76 11.08
N PHE A 156 -5.95 -4.93 10.07
CA PHE A 156 -6.50 -5.13 8.73
C PHE A 156 -5.39 -5.29 7.70
N ASP A 157 -5.57 -6.33 6.88
CA ASP A 157 -4.88 -6.66 5.62
C ASP A 157 -5.72 -6.30 4.37
N PHE A 158 -5.14 -6.25 3.18
CA PHE A 158 -5.88 -6.36 1.91
C PHE A 158 -5.28 -7.40 0.97
N THR A 159 -6.11 -8.03 0.14
CA THR A 159 -5.70 -9.00 -0.87
C THR A 159 -6.61 -8.96 -2.10
N GLY A 160 -6.21 -9.62 -3.18
CA GLY A 160 -6.97 -9.69 -4.43
C GLY A 160 -6.12 -10.25 -5.55
N ASP A 161 -6.79 -10.68 -6.63
CA ASP A 161 -6.17 -11.41 -7.74
C ASP A 161 -5.90 -10.52 -8.97
N ASN A 162 -6.22 -9.22 -8.89
CA ASN A 162 -5.96 -8.30 -9.99
C ASN A 162 -4.50 -7.80 -9.98
N LYS A 163 -4.01 -7.47 -11.18
CA LYS A 163 -2.60 -7.08 -11.40
C LYS A 163 -2.18 -5.86 -10.56
N ILE A 164 -3.06 -4.88 -10.38
CA ILE A 164 -2.76 -3.67 -9.59
C ILE A 164 -2.58 -4.05 -8.12
N VAL A 165 -3.47 -4.85 -7.55
CA VAL A 165 -3.35 -5.33 -6.17
C VAL A 165 -2.07 -6.11 -5.97
N HIS A 166 -1.66 -6.99 -6.90
CA HIS A 166 -0.37 -7.67 -6.81
C HIS A 166 0.82 -6.71 -6.78
N LYS A 167 0.81 -5.65 -7.61
CA LYS A 167 1.85 -4.61 -7.60
C LYS A 167 1.87 -3.86 -6.26
N LEU A 168 0.71 -3.46 -5.73
CA LEU A 168 0.62 -2.76 -4.44
C LEU A 168 1.05 -3.64 -3.26
N LYS A 169 0.83 -4.95 -3.33
CA LYS A 169 1.26 -5.92 -2.29
C LYS A 169 2.78 -6.01 -2.15
N ALA A 170 3.56 -5.64 -3.18
CA ALA A 170 5.02 -5.56 -3.09
C ALA A 170 5.48 -4.54 -2.03
N LEU A 171 4.69 -3.49 -1.80
CA LEU A 171 4.96 -2.42 -0.82
C LEU A 171 5.00 -2.93 0.62
N ARG A 172 4.52 -4.14 0.91
CA ARG A 172 4.61 -4.76 2.25
C ARG A 172 6.03 -4.96 2.76
N LYS A 173 7.03 -4.95 1.86
CA LYS A 173 8.44 -4.98 2.25
C LYS A 173 8.91 -3.63 2.86
N LEU A 174 8.13 -2.57 2.73
CA LEU A 174 8.47 -1.22 3.20
C LEU A 174 7.79 -0.89 4.53
N LYS A 175 8.50 -0.16 5.40
CA LYS A 175 7.97 0.42 6.64
C LYS A 175 7.62 1.90 6.54
N TRP A 176 7.52 2.42 5.31
CA TRP A 176 7.41 3.85 5.07
C TRP A 176 6.06 4.37 5.54
N VAL A 177 6.07 5.29 6.51
CA VAL A 177 4.95 6.19 6.74
C VAL A 177 5.15 7.42 5.88
N ILE A 178 4.18 7.72 5.01
CA ILE A 178 4.17 8.89 4.14
C ILE A 178 3.27 9.95 4.78
N LYS A 179 3.79 11.15 4.94
CA LYS A 179 3.06 12.32 5.43
C LYS A 179 3.35 13.51 4.54
N TYR A 180 2.34 14.29 4.19
CA TYR A 180 2.53 15.57 3.50
C TYR A 180 2.82 16.66 4.50
N HIS A 181 3.68 17.60 4.12
CA HIS A 181 4.19 18.60 5.04
C HIS A 181 4.33 19.95 4.33
N ASP A 182 3.78 20.98 4.97
CA ASP A 182 4.14 22.36 4.70
C ASP A 182 5.44 22.67 5.47
N PHE A 183 6.54 22.86 4.76
CA PHE A 183 7.83 23.15 5.39
C PHE A 183 8.08 24.66 5.55
N ASP A 184 7.19 25.51 5.04
CA ASP A 184 7.31 26.96 5.05
C ASP A 184 6.10 27.65 5.68
N HIS A 185 5.71 27.24 6.89
CA HIS A 185 4.55 27.79 7.62
C HIS A 185 4.50 29.33 7.78
N ASN A 186 5.60 30.04 7.51
CA ASN A 186 5.69 31.49 7.58
C ASN A 186 5.61 32.18 6.21
N ASN A 187 5.52 31.41 5.12
CA ASN A 187 5.55 31.86 3.73
C ASN A 187 6.76 32.78 3.45
N ASP A 188 7.95 32.32 3.82
CA ASP A 188 9.19 33.05 3.58
C ASP A 188 9.66 32.80 2.14
N THR A 189 9.44 33.78 1.26
CA THR A 189 9.86 33.75 -0.15
C THR A 189 11.37 33.49 -0.39
N SER A 190 12.22 33.59 0.63
CA SER A 190 13.65 33.26 0.55
C SER A 190 13.96 31.78 0.80
N ASN A 191 12.96 31.00 1.24
CA ASN A 191 13.08 29.59 1.54
C ASN A 191 13.16 28.74 0.26
N ASN A 192 13.74 27.55 0.36
CA ASN A 192 13.76 26.59 -0.74
C ASN A 192 12.44 25.81 -0.87
N TRP A 193 11.57 25.89 0.13
CA TRP A 193 10.25 25.28 0.17
C TRP A 193 9.21 26.18 -0.49
N ALA A 194 8.16 25.59 -1.07
CA ALA A 194 7.00 26.34 -1.49
C ALA A 194 6.27 26.88 -0.25
N GLU A 195 5.71 28.09 -0.34
CA GLU A 195 4.82 28.67 0.67
C GLU A 195 3.67 27.70 1.03
N ASP A 196 3.18 26.97 0.04
CA ASP A 196 2.06 26.04 0.18
C ASP A 196 2.30 24.77 -0.67
N ILE A 197 2.05 23.59 -0.10
CA ILE A 197 1.94 22.34 -0.86
C ILE A 197 0.51 22.20 -1.39
N SER A 198 0.30 22.17 -2.71
CA SER A 198 -1.05 22.12 -3.26
C SER A 198 -1.63 20.70 -3.22
N ALA A 199 -2.96 20.59 -3.34
CA ALA A 199 -3.64 19.30 -3.47
C ALA A 199 -3.08 18.50 -4.67
N LYS A 200 -2.93 19.13 -5.84
CA LYS A 200 -2.21 18.57 -7.01
C LYS A 200 -0.84 17.99 -6.67
N ASP A 201 -0.03 18.72 -5.89
CA ASP A 201 1.31 18.25 -5.52
C ASP A 201 1.24 16.98 -4.68
N ILE A 202 0.30 16.93 -3.73
CA ILE A 202 0.07 15.75 -2.90
C ILE A 202 -0.37 14.55 -3.74
N ARG A 203 -1.33 14.74 -4.65
CA ARG A 203 -1.82 13.65 -5.53
C ARG A 203 -0.72 13.11 -6.44
N ARG A 204 0.20 13.94 -6.90
CA ARG A 204 1.38 13.48 -7.67
C ARG A 204 2.37 12.76 -6.77
N PHE A 205 2.61 13.27 -5.56
CA PHE A 205 3.48 12.64 -4.58
C PHE A 205 2.98 11.24 -4.15
N THR A 206 1.68 11.05 -3.93
CA THR A 206 1.11 9.73 -3.58
C THR A 206 1.47 8.71 -4.66
N GLY A 207 1.26 9.06 -5.93
CA GLY A 207 1.60 8.21 -7.07
C GLY A 207 3.10 7.97 -7.23
N LEU A 208 3.92 9.01 -7.05
CA LEU A 208 5.39 8.90 -7.09
C LEU A 208 5.90 7.95 -6.01
N MET A 209 5.46 8.12 -4.75
CA MET A 209 5.92 7.30 -3.63
C MET A 209 5.53 5.83 -3.81
N ILE A 210 4.32 5.56 -4.33
CA ILE A 210 3.88 4.20 -4.67
C ILE A 210 4.79 3.60 -5.75
N ASN A 211 4.99 4.29 -6.87
CA ASN A 211 5.82 3.79 -7.98
C ASN A 211 7.27 3.57 -7.56
N LEU A 212 7.84 4.53 -6.82
CA LEU A 212 9.19 4.47 -6.27
C LEU A 212 9.33 3.31 -5.27
N GLY A 213 8.32 3.12 -4.42
CA GLY A 213 8.27 2.00 -3.49
C GLY A 213 8.34 0.65 -4.20
N VAL A 214 7.54 0.45 -5.27
CA VAL A 214 7.58 -0.81 -6.03
C VAL A 214 8.96 -1.04 -6.65
N VAL A 215 9.61 0.00 -7.18
CA VAL A 215 11.00 -0.08 -7.70
C VAL A 215 11.95 -0.56 -6.61
N PHE A 216 11.96 0.08 -5.44
CA PHE A 216 12.88 -0.30 -4.35
C PHE A 216 12.61 -1.68 -3.76
N THR A 217 11.37 -2.20 -3.86
CA THR A 217 11.04 -3.56 -3.40
C THR A 217 11.33 -4.66 -4.41
N SER A 218 11.71 -4.29 -5.63
CA SER A 218 11.98 -5.21 -6.73
C SER A 218 13.31 -5.94 -6.55
N ASP A 219 13.35 -7.19 -6.98
CA ASP A 219 14.58 -7.98 -6.92
C ASP A 219 15.63 -7.43 -7.91
N ASN A 220 15.20 -6.85 -9.04
CA ASN A 220 16.10 -6.20 -10.01
C ASN A 220 16.84 -5.02 -9.36
N PHE A 221 16.13 -4.12 -8.68
CA PHE A 221 16.77 -3.02 -7.97
C PHE A 221 17.75 -3.53 -6.92
N LYS A 222 17.32 -4.48 -6.07
CA LYS A 222 18.19 -5.06 -5.04
C LYS A 222 19.46 -5.63 -5.66
N ASN A 223 19.35 -6.48 -6.68
CA ASN A 223 20.49 -7.17 -7.28
C ASN A 223 21.46 -6.19 -7.95
N GLU A 224 20.94 -5.20 -8.70
CA GLU A 224 21.79 -4.17 -9.29
C GLU A 224 22.45 -3.29 -8.23
N PHE A 225 21.72 -2.84 -7.22
CA PHE A 225 22.26 -2.01 -6.14
C PHE A 225 23.37 -2.73 -5.36
N ILE A 226 23.19 -4.02 -5.06
CA ILE A 226 24.21 -4.83 -4.38
C ILE A 226 25.41 -5.09 -5.29
N SER A 227 25.24 -5.13 -6.60
CA SER A 227 26.36 -5.29 -7.56
C SER A 227 27.07 -3.97 -7.90
N GLU A 228 26.40 -2.83 -7.66
CA GLU A 228 26.88 -1.50 -8.02
C GLU A 228 28.15 -1.11 -7.22
N HIS A 229 29.02 -0.33 -7.86
CA HIS A 229 30.16 0.27 -7.17
C HIS A 229 29.69 1.49 -6.37
N ILE A 230 29.44 1.30 -5.06
CA ILE A 230 29.01 2.36 -4.15
C ILE A 230 30.17 2.79 -3.26
N VAL A 231 30.41 4.09 -3.12
CA VAL A 231 31.40 4.65 -2.19
C VAL A 231 30.72 5.31 -1.00
N GLY A 232 31.35 5.23 0.18
CA GLY A 232 30.87 5.83 1.41
C GLY A 232 30.99 7.36 1.46
N ASN A 233 30.69 7.94 2.62
CA ASN A 233 30.70 9.38 2.87
C ASN A 233 32.11 10.02 2.89
N ASP A 234 33.17 9.21 2.87
CA ASP A 234 34.54 9.70 2.65
C ASP A 234 34.81 9.97 1.15
N GLY A 235 33.91 9.53 0.27
CA GLY A 235 33.98 9.68 -1.18
C GLY A 235 35.01 8.80 -1.88
N THR A 236 35.70 7.94 -1.15
CA THR A 236 36.81 7.14 -1.68
C THR A 236 36.71 5.66 -1.37
N THR A 237 36.16 5.29 -0.22
CA THR A 237 36.10 3.88 0.20
C THR A 237 34.85 3.24 -0.36
N ALA A 238 35.04 2.19 -1.17
CA ALA A 238 33.95 1.37 -1.66
C ALA A 238 33.30 0.60 -0.50
N LEU A 239 31.97 0.62 -0.46
CA LEU A 239 31.19 -0.17 0.49
C LEU A 239 31.32 -1.66 0.16
N THR A 240 31.49 -2.47 1.20
CA THR A 240 31.37 -3.92 1.12
C THR A 240 29.94 -4.35 0.77
N GLU A 241 29.76 -5.60 0.34
CA GLU A 241 28.43 -6.16 0.06
C GLU A 241 27.50 -6.06 1.28
N ASN A 242 28.02 -6.36 2.48
CA ASN A 242 27.26 -6.28 3.74
C ASN A 242 26.83 -4.84 4.06
N GLU A 243 27.68 -3.84 3.80
CA GLU A 243 27.32 -2.43 3.99
C GLU A 243 26.27 -1.96 2.99
N LYS A 244 26.36 -2.40 1.72
CA LYS A 244 25.30 -2.17 0.72
C LYS A 244 23.99 -2.83 1.13
N LEU A 245 24.02 -4.09 1.59
CA LEU A 245 22.83 -4.75 2.15
C LEU A 245 22.27 -3.99 3.36
N GLY A 246 23.14 -3.43 4.21
CA GLY A 246 22.77 -2.55 5.31
C GLY A 246 22.04 -1.30 4.83
N ALA A 247 22.61 -0.56 3.86
CA ALA A 247 22.00 0.63 3.27
C ALA A 247 20.64 0.32 2.61
N TYR A 248 20.55 -0.77 1.84
CA TYR A 248 19.30 -1.23 1.25
C TYR A 248 18.24 -1.55 2.32
N ASN A 249 18.63 -2.23 3.40
CA ASN A 249 17.71 -2.50 4.51
C ASN A 249 17.27 -1.22 5.22
N ILE A 250 18.11 -0.18 5.32
CA ILE A 250 17.69 1.12 5.85
C ILE A 250 16.66 1.77 4.92
N ILE A 251 16.82 1.70 3.60
CA ILE A 251 15.82 2.17 2.64
C ILE A 251 14.49 1.47 2.91
N LEU A 252 14.45 0.13 2.95
CA LEU A 252 13.20 -0.61 3.17
C LEU A 252 12.57 -0.31 4.54
N ASN A 253 13.37 -0.21 5.59
CA ASN A 253 12.91 -0.03 6.96
C ASN A 253 12.76 1.44 7.38
N LYS A 254 12.92 2.38 6.46
CA LYS A 254 12.82 3.81 6.76
C LYS A 254 11.44 4.11 7.37
N PRO A 255 11.36 4.66 8.60
CA PRO A 255 10.10 4.74 9.31
C PRO A 255 9.17 5.82 8.74
N ARG A 256 9.73 6.88 8.15
CA ARG A 256 8.93 8.04 7.76
C ARG A 256 9.57 8.88 6.66
N TYR A 257 8.71 9.39 5.77
CA TYR A 257 8.96 10.50 4.88
C TYR A 257 7.92 11.60 5.11
N ASN A 258 8.40 12.82 5.33
CA ASN A 258 7.63 14.04 5.31
C ASN A 258 7.87 14.68 3.94
N CYS A 259 6.89 14.54 3.06
CA CYS A 259 6.93 14.96 1.66
C CYS A 259 6.50 16.43 1.53
N GLY A 260 7.33 17.23 0.86
CA GLY A 260 7.09 18.65 0.65
C GLY A 260 7.47 19.11 -0.75
N LYS A 261 7.03 20.31 -1.15
CA LYS A 261 7.39 20.88 -2.45
C LYS A 261 8.51 21.90 -2.31
N VAL A 262 9.51 21.82 -3.20
CA VAL A 262 10.60 22.80 -3.28
C VAL A 262 10.45 23.69 -4.52
N VAL A 263 10.98 24.92 -4.45
CA VAL A 263 10.85 25.95 -5.49
C VAL A 263 12.19 26.40 -6.09
N ASN A 264 13.28 26.39 -5.32
CA ASN A 264 14.59 26.91 -5.74
C ASN A 264 15.63 25.82 -6.06
N VAL A 265 15.32 24.56 -5.78
CA VAL A 265 16.18 23.39 -6.01
C VAL A 265 15.34 22.24 -6.56
N SER A 266 15.99 21.19 -7.10
CA SER A 266 15.26 20.03 -7.64
C SER A 266 14.75 19.07 -6.57
N GLY A 267 15.44 18.99 -5.43
CA GLY A 267 15.06 18.17 -4.29
C GLY A 267 15.75 18.60 -3.00
N LEU A 268 15.20 18.16 -1.87
CA LEU A 268 15.76 18.33 -0.52
C LEU A 268 15.48 17.10 0.35
N GLY A 269 16.51 16.33 0.64
CA GLY A 269 16.45 15.13 1.46
C GLY A 269 17.28 15.27 2.74
N GLY A 270 16.83 14.60 3.81
CA GLY A 270 17.61 14.49 5.04
C GLY A 270 16.76 14.14 6.25
N GLY A 271 17.18 13.16 7.05
CA GLY A 271 16.33 12.66 8.14
C GLY A 271 14.98 12.19 7.57
N ALA A 272 13.85 12.66 8.09
CA ALA A 272 12.53 12.36 7.52
C ALA A 272 12.12 13.24 6.33
N THR A 273 12.86 14.31 6.01
CA THR A 273 12.51 15.28 4.97
C THR A 273 12.72 14.70 3.57
N PHE A 274 11.73 14.88 2.69
CA PHE A 274 11.79 14.48 1.28
C PHE A 274 11.04 15.48 0.40
N GLY A 275 11.75 16.50 -0.06
CA GLY A 275 11.24 17.57 -0.92
C GLY A 275 11.53 17.33 -2.39
N LEU A 276 10.58 17.62 -3.27
CA LEU A 276 10.75 17.51 -4.72
C LEU A 276 10.16 18.72 -5.45
N ALA A 277 10.79 19.11 -6.56
CA ALA A 277 10.35 20.22 -7.38
C ALA A 277 9.17 19.86 -8.29
N GLU A 278 8.46 20.88 -8.78
CA GLU A 278 7.34 20.76 -9.72
C GLU A 278 7.68 19.87 -10.92
N HIS A 279 8.85 20.03 -11.54
CA HIS A 279 9.21 19.26 -12.72
C HIS A 279 9.38 17.76 -12.42
N VAL A 280 9.84 17.40 -11.21
CA VAL A 280 9.96 16.00 -10.79
C VAL A 280 8.56 15.41 -10.56
N LEU A 281 7.72 16.12 -9.81
CA LEU A 281 6.36 15.68 -9.50
C LEU A 281 5.44 15.62 -10.72
N ARG A 282 5.64 16.47 -11.72
CA ARG A 282 4.89 16.42 -12.97
C ARG A 282 5.39 15.30 -13.88
N ASP A 283 6.69 15.01 -13.88
CA ASP A 283 7.27 14.15 -14.91
C ASP A 283 7.39 12.66 -14.51
N TYR A 284 7.27 12.31 -13.22
CA TYR A 284 7.52 10.95 -12.68
C TYR A 284 6.72 9.83 -13.34
N ILE A 285 5.59 10.15 -13.96
CA ILE A 285 4.67 9.17 -14.57
C ILE A 285 4.89 9.02 -16.09
N ARG A 286 5.67 9.92 -16.70
CA ARG A 286 5.92 9.98 -18.16
C ARG A 286 7.35 9.61 -18.53
N LYS A 287 8.30 9.85 -17.63
CA LYS A 287 9.72 9.57 -17.84
C LYS A 287 10.40 9.31 -16.51
N GLU A 288 11.63 8.82 -16.60
CA GLU A 288 12.50 8.64 -15.46
C GLU A 288 12.75 9.96 -14.72
N THR A 289 12.58 9.89 -13.41
CA THR A 289 12.99 10.92 -12.45
C THR A 289 13.90 10.32 -11.38
N GLY A 290 14.42 9.13 -11.65
CA GLY A 290 15.16 8.28 -10.73
C GLY A 290 16.43 8.94 -10.23
N PHE A 291 17.04 9.80 -11.05
CA PHE A 291 18.21 10.55 -10.62
C PHE A 291 17.94 11.37 -9.36
N ILE A 292 16.91 12.23 -9.38
CA ILE A 292 16.64 13.18 -8.30
C ILE A 292 16.02 12.45 -7.11
N THR A 293 15.03 11.58 -7.36
CA THR A 293 14.36 10.88 -6.25
C THR A 293 15.32 9.99 -5.48
N ALA A 294 16.18 9.22 -6.15
CA ALA A 294 17.15 8.37 -5.48
C ALA A 294 18.26 9.15 -4.77
N HIS A 295 18.67 10.29 -5.33
CA HIS A 295 19.60 11.22 -4.69
C HIS A 295 19.08 11.65 -3.31
N GLU A 296 17.83 12.12 -3.27
CA GLU A 296 17.21 12.53 -2.00
C GLU A 296 17.00 11.35 -1.04
N ILE A 297 16.66 10.16 -1.55
CA ILE A 297 16.61 8.93 -0.72
C ILE A 297 17.96 8.67 -0.06
N GLY A 298 19.08 8.83 -0.79
CA GLY A 298 20.43 8.72 -0.25
C GLY A 298 20.70 9.63 0.94
N HIS A 299 20.29 10.90 0.84
CA HIS A 299 20.33 11.82 1.97
C HIS A 299 19.48 11.35 3.14
N THR A 300 18.27 10.85 2.86
CA THR A 300 17.34 10.43 3.92
C THR A 300 17.80 9.22 4.73
N ILE A 301 18.82 8.50 4.26
CA ILE A 301 19.45 7.35 4.95
C ILE A 301 20.88 7.66 5.44
N GLY A 302 21.33 8.92 5.36
CA GLY A 302 22.56 9.39 6.01
C GLY A 302 23.78 9.57 5.10
N TYR A 303 23.61 9.52 3.77
CA TYR A 303 24.70 9.82 2.85
C TYR A 303 24.78 11.31 2.50
N ASN A 304 26.00 11.79 2.28
CA ASN A 304 26.28 13.17 1.88
C ASN A 304 26.78 13.23 0.42
N HIS A 305 27.00 14.44 -0.09
CA HIS A 305 27.45 14.71 -1.47
C HIS A 305 28.81 14.12 -1.85
N SER A 306 29.61 13.63 -0.89
CA SER A 306 30.84 12.92 -1.19
C SER A 306 30.59 11.48 -1.63
N SER A 307 29.43 10.90 -1.27
CA SER A 307 29.06 9.53 -1.63
C SER A 307 28.25 9.48 -2.92
N ASN A 308 28.44 8.42 -3.72
CA ASN A 308 27.57 8.15 -4.87
C ASN A 308 26.22 7.50 -4.53
N MET A 309 25.89 7.46 -3.25
CA MET A 309 24.51 7.38 -2.79
C MET A 309 23.76 8.70 -2.96
N THR A 310 24.41 9.79 -3.33
CA THR A 310 23.74 11.06 -3.65
C THR A 310 24.12 11.50 -5.07
N TYR A 311 25.38 11.81 -5.37
CA TYR A 311 25.82 12.17 -6.72
C TYR A 311 26.57 11.03 -7.41
N PRO A 312 26.23 10.66 -8.65
CA PRO A 312 26.94 9.58 -9.33
C PRO A 312 28.43 9.85 -9.45
N HIS A 313 29.23 8.79 -9.35
CA HIS A 313 30.66 8.84 -9.62
C HIS A 313 30.96 8.10 -10.93
N GLU A 314 31.97 8.54 -11.66
CA GLU A 314 32.47 7.78 -12.82
C GLU A 314 33.49 6.74 -12.37
N VAL A 315 33.23 5.47 -12.66
CA VAL A 315 34.14 4.34 -12.41
C VAL A 315 34.34 3.59 -13.71
N ASN A 316 35.58 3.58 -14.22
CA ASN A 316 35.93 2.97 -15.52
C ASN A 316 35.04 3.44 -16.69
N GLY A 317 34.66 4.73 -16.69
CA GLY A 317 33.81 5.33 -17.74
C GLY A 317 32.31 5.01 -17.60
N VAL A 318 31.88 4.42 -16.49
CA VAL A 318 30.47 4.13 -16.19
C VAL A 318 30.02 5.00 -15.02
N SER A 319 28.87 5.65 -15.15
CA SER A 319 28.24 6.40 -14.06
C SER A 319 27.61 5.42 -13.06
N THR A 320 28.14 5.38 -11.83
CA THR A 320 27.73 4.46 -10.76
C THR A 320 27.14 5.21 -9.58
N GLY A 321 26.23 4.56 -8.85
CA GLY A 321 25.58 5.13 -7.67
C GLY A 321 24.12 4.70 -7.58
N ILE A 322 23.43 5.14 -6.52
CA ILE A 322 22.00 4.83 -6.38
C ILE A 322 21.15 5.45 -7.49
N SER A 323 21.46 6.69 -7.90
CA SER A 323 20.74 7.42 -8.95
C SER A 323 20.82 6.71 -10.32
N PRO A 324 22.00 6.28 -10.82
CA PRO A 324 22.09 5.45 -12.02
C PRO A 324 21.33 4.13 -11.92
N VAL A 325 21.43 3.40 -10.81
CA VAL A 325 20.67 2.14 -10.61
C VAL A 325 19.18 2.40 -10.69
N THR A 326 18.65 3.35 -9.91
CA THR A 326 17.22 3.66 -9.89
C THR A 326 16.74 4.10 -11.28
N THR A 327 17.53 4.91 -11.99
CA THR A 327 17.23 5.35 -13.37
C THR A 327 17.07 4.15 -14.30
N ARG A 328 18.02 3.21 -14.32
CA ARG A 328 17.96 2.01 -15.17
C ARG A 328 16.72 1.17 -14.86
N ILE A 329 16.46 0.92 -13.58
CA ILE A 329 15.30 0.11 -13.16
C ILE A 329 13.98 0.81 -13.47
N MET A 330 13.88 2.13 -13.27
CA MET A 330 12.68 2.89 -13.62
C MET A 330 12.40 2.85 -15.13
N ASN A 331 13.42 2.97 -15.98
CA ASN A 331 13.25 2.84 -17.42
C ASN A 331 12.72 1.45 -17.80
N GLN A 332 13.29 0.39 -17.23
CA GLN A 332 12.77 -0.97 -17.42
C GLN A 332 11.30 -1.08 -16.98
N PHE A 333 10.92 -0.46 -15.87
CA PHE A 333 9.55 -0.47 -15.38
C PHE A 333 8.58 0.26 -16.32
N PHE A 334 9.02 1.33 -16.99
CA PHE A 334 8.22 1.98 -18.04
C PHE A 334 8.06 1.07 -19.26
N GLU A 335 9.15 0.48 -19.74
CA GLU A 335 9.15 -0.42 -20.91
C GLU A 335 8.25 -1.65 -20.69
N ASP A 336 8.29 -2.23 -19.50
CA ASP A 336 7.55 -3.45 -19.15
C ASP A 336 6.14 -3.18 -18.58
N GLY A 337 5.76 -1.91 -18.40
CA GLY A 337 4.46 -1.54 -17.81
C GLY A 337 4.29 -2.03 -16.37
N LEU A 338 5.35 -1.99 -15.56
CA LEU A 338 5.38 -2.55 -14.20
C LEU A 338 4.85 -1.57 -13.14
N PHE A 339 4.75 -0.28 -13.44
CA PHE A 339 4.19 0.69 -12.49
C PHE A 339 2.71 0.42 -12.20
N PRO A 340 2.27 0.52 -10.93
CA PRO A 340 0.85 0.46 -10.57
C PRO A 340 0.11 1.75 -10.94
N VAL A 341 0.77 2.91 -10.84
CA VAL A 341 0.19 4.23 -11.16
C VAL A 341 0.77 4.68 -12.51
N THR A 342 -0.10 4.86 -13.50
CA THR A 342 0.24 5.26 -14.87
C THR A 342 -0.66 6.42 -15.31
N LEU A 343 -0.31 7.09 -16.41
CA LEU A 343 -1.10 8.24 -16.87
C LEU A 343 -2.53 7.81 -17.25
N GLU A 344 -2.71 6.58 -17.72
CA GLU A 344 -3.98 6.03 -18.17
C GLU A 344 -4.97 5.76 -17.03
N ASN A 345 -4.47 5.42 -15.83
CA ASN A 345 -5.31 5.11 -14.68
C ASN A 345 -5.32 6.18 -13.58
N TYR A 346 -4.51 7.24 -13.74
CA TYR A 346 -4.49 8.38 -12.85
C TYR A 346 -5.81 9.15 -12.94
N TYR A 347 -6.45 9.39 -11.81
CA TYR A 347 -7.85 9.85 -11.82
C TYR A 347 -8.02 11.31 -12.29
N LEU A 348 -6.99 12.15 -12.15
CA LEU A 348 -7.03 13.56 -12.51
C LEU A 348 -5.89 13.93 -13.47
N PRO A 349 -5.99 13.59 -14.78
CA PRO A 349 -4.92 13.82 -15.74
C PRO A 349 -4.48 15.29 -15.90
N SER A 350 -5.39 16.24 -15.61
CA SER A 350 -5.09 17.68 -15.59
C SER A 350 -4.04 18.06 -14.55
N ASP A 351 -3.79 17.18 -13.56
CA ASP A 351 -2.64 17.35 -12.68
C ASP A 351 -1.33 17.31 -13.47
N PHE A 352 -1.25 16.85 -14.72
CA PHE A 352 0.01 16.79 -15.47
C PHE A 352 0.07 17.76 -16.66
N GLU A 353 -0.86 18.69 -16.74
CA GLU A 353 -0.91 19.75 -17.77
C GLU A 353 -0.02 20.95 -17.42
#